data_AF-A0A5R8QC78-F1
#
_entry.id   AF-A0A5R8QC78-F1
#
_cell.length_a   1.000
_cell.length_b   1.000
_cell.length_c   1.000
_cell.angle_alpha   90.00
_cell.angle_beta   90.00
_cell.angle_gamma   90.00
#
_symmetry.space_group_name_H-M   'P 1'
#
loop_
_entity.id
_entity.type
_entity.pdbx_description
1 polymer ?
#
loop_
_entity_poly.entity_id
_entity_poly.type
_entity_poly.pdbx_seq_one_letter_code
_entity_poly.pdbx_strand_id
1 'polypeptide(L)'
;MKRHGLGVIFLGLALALCGAYGMWAGWDYIQLERGWSLFIGGATAVSGGVVTIALGRAIGVLGRIADNIPAPQPTILNEPPAREAAERPRPTQQQPAPEKASKPPVEVDRYTAGGSVYVMFSDGSVEVQTDGRARRYSSLAALRADTGVGSG
;
A
#
# COMPACT_ATOMS: atom_id res chain seq x y z
N MET A 1 -6.08 1.09 -22.64
CA MET A 1 -5.76 -0.01 -21.70
C MET A 1 -4.27 0.01 -21.40
N LYS A 2 -3.85 0.46 -20.21
CA LYS A 2 -2.43 0.45 -19.84
C LYS A 2 -1.98 -1.00 -19.61
N ARG A 3 -0.95 -1.45 -20.33
CA ARG A 3 -0.47 -2.84 -20.33
C ARG A 3 0.50 -3.05 -19.15
N HIS A 4 -0.03 -3.08 -17.93
CA HIS A 4 0.78 -3.28 -16.72
C HIS A 4 1.32 -4.71 -16.65
N GLY A 5 2.62 -4.87 -16.40
CA GLY A 5 3.26 -6.16 -16.15
C GLY A 5 3.39 -7.10 -17.37
N LEU A 6 2.87 -6.72 -18.53
CA LEU A 6 2.76 -7.60 -19.71
C LEU A 6 4.13 -7.98 -20.29
N GLY A 7 5.09 -7.04 -20.30
CA GLY A 7 6.46 -7.32 -20.72
C GLY A 7 7.18 -8.32 -19.82
N VAL A 8 6.96 -8.24 -18.50
CA VAL A 8 7.53 -9.16 -17.52
C VAL A 8 6.94 -10.57 -17.69
N ILE A 9 5.64 -10.67 -17.96
CA ILE A 9 4.99 -11.96 -18.26
C ILE A 9 5.57 -12.58 -19.53
N PHE A 10 5.74 -11.81 -20.61
CA PHE A 10 6.35 -12.33 -21.84
C PHE A 10 7.79 -12.77 -21.63
N LEU A 11 8.58 -12.00 -20.88
CA LEU A 11 9.95 -12.38 -20.53
C LEU A 11 9.97 -13.69 -19.74
N GLY A 12 9.12 -13.83 -18.71
CA GLY A 12 9.02 -15.05 -17.93
C GLY A 12 8.57 -16.26 -18.75
N LEU A 13 7.63 -16.06 -19.70
CA LEU A 13 7.20 -17.10 -20.63
C LEU A 13 8.32 -17.51 -21.60
N ALA A 14 9.07 -16.55 -22.14
CA ALA A 14 10.22 -16.83 -23.00
C ALA A 14 11.30 -17.61 -22.23
N LEU A 15 11.58 -17.22 -20.98
CA LEU A 15 12.50 -17.94 -20.09
C LEU A 15 12.03 -19.38 -19.83
N ALA A 16 10.74 -19.56 -19.54
CA ALA A 16 10.17 -20.88 -19.27
C ALA A 16 10.22 -21.79 -20.51
N LEU A 17 9.90 -21.27 -21.70
CA LEU A 17 9.98 -22.03 -22.94
C LEU A 17 11.42 -22.38 -23.31
N CYS A 18 12.35 -21.44 -23.16
CA CYS A 18 13.77 -21.68 -23.39
C CYS A 18 14.32 -22.75 -22.41
N GLY A 19 13.92 -22.69 -21.14
CA GLY A 19 14.28 -23.69 -20.15
C GLY A 19 13.72 -25.08 -20.47
N ALA A 20 12.45 -25.17 -20.85
CA ALA A 20 11.82 -26.42 -21.26
C ALA A 20 12.49 -27.02 -22.50
N TYR A 21 12.86 -26.19 -23.47
CA TYR A 21 13.66 -26.61 -24.62
C TYR A 21 15.03 -27.15 -24.19
N GLY A 22 15.71 -26.48 -23.25
CA GLY A 22 16.98 -26.95 -22.69
C GLY A 22 16.85 -28.31 -21.98
N MET A 23 15.75 -28.54 -21.26
CA MET A 23 15.46 -29.85 -20.65
C MET A 23 15.26 -30.93 -21.72
N TRP A 24 14.48 -30.65 -22.76
CA TRP A 24 14.24 -31.60 -23.84
C TRP A 24 15.54 -31.95 -24.59
N ALA A 25 16.29 -30.93 -25.02
CA ALA A 25 17.58 -31.15 -25.67
C ALA A 25 18.56 -31.87 -24.73
N GLY A 26 18.63 -31.48 -23.45
CA GLY A 26 19.51 -32.10 -22.46
C GLY A 26 19.25 -33.60 -22.27
N TRP A 27 17.99 -34.03 -22.43
CA TRP A 27 17.58 -35.43 -22.31
C TRP A 27 18.28 -36.34 -23.31
N ASP A 28 18.38 -35.94 -24.57
CA ASP A 28 19.05 -36.73 -25.61
C ASP A 28 20.58 -36.79 -25.42
N TYR A 29 21.16 -35.81 -24.70
CA TYR A 29 22.59 -35.72 -24.41
C TYR A 29 22.99 -36.30 -23.03
N ILE A 30 22.09 -36.98 -22.31
CA ILE A 30 22.35 -37.52 -20.95
C ILE A 30 23.57 -38.46 -20.93
N GLN A 31 23.82 -39.19 -22.02
CA GLN A 31 24.96 -40.11 -22.11
C GLN A 31 26.33 -39.41 -22.16
N LEU A 32 26.38 -38.09 -22.39
CA LEU A 32 27.61 -37.34 -22.62
C LEU A 32 28.05 -36.48 -21.40
N GLU A 33 27.51 -36.74 -20.20
CA GLU A 33 27.64 -35.96 -18.95
C GLU A 33 27.10 -34.52 -19.03
N ARG A 34 27.24 -33.87 -20.19
CA ARG A 34 26.74 -32.53 -20.53
C ARG A 34 25.22 -32.43 -20.51
N GLY A 35 24.50 -33.54 -20.73
CA GLY A 35 23.04 -33.57 -20.67
C GLY A 35 22.49 -33.19 -19.29
N TRP A 36 23.19 -33.57 -18.22
CA TRP A 36 22.80 -33.22 -16.84
C TRP A 36 22.88 -31.72 -16.60
N SER A 37 23.97 -31.07 -17.00
CA SER A 37 24.13 -29.62 -16.84
C SER A 37 23.09 -28.84 -17.64
N LEU A 38 22.79 -29.26 -18.87
CA LEU A 38 21.80 -28.59 -19.71
C LEU A 38 20.38 -28.78 -19.17
N PHE A 39 20.06 -29.98 -18.65
CA PHE A 39 18.78 -30.26 -18.02
C PHE A 39 18.56 -29.46 -16.74
N ILE A 40 19.56 -29.41 -15.85
CA ILE A 40 19.51 -28.63 -14.59
C ILE A 40 19.42 -27.13 -14.90
N GLY A 41 20.19 -26.64 -15.87
CA GLY A 41 20.10 -25.26 -16.34
C GLY A 41 18.70 -24.94 -16.88
N GLY A 42 18.13 -25.86 -17.66
CA GLY A 42 16.76 -25.77 -18.17
C GLY A 42 15.71 -25.71 -17.06
N ALA A 43 15.79 -26.60 -16.06
CA ALA A 43 14.88 -26.62 -14.91
C ALA A 43 14.96 -25.32 -14.08
N THR A 44 16.17 -24.77 -13.92
CA THR A 44 16.40 -23.48 -13.26
C THR A 44 15.76 -22.34 -14.06
N ALA A 45 15.92 -22.33 -15.38
CA ALA A 45 15.30 -21.34 -16.26
C ALA A 45 13.76 -21.43 -16.27
N VAL A 46 13.19 -22.65 -16.24
CA VAL A 46 11.73 -22.85 -16.09
C VAL A 46 11.23 -22.27 -14.78
N SER A 47 11.90 -22.59 -13.67
CA SER A 47 11.53 -22.09 -12.34
C SER A 47 11.60 -20.56 -12.28
N GLY A 48 12.71 -19.98 -12.78
CA GLY A 48 12.86 -18.53 -12.89
C GLY A 48 11.80 -17.88 -13.79
N GLY A 49 11.43 -18.53 -14.89
CA GLY A 49 10.37 -18.09 -15.79
C GLY A 49 9.00 -18.03 -15.09
N VAL A 50 8.64 -19.08 -14.34
CA VAL A 50 7.39 -19.13 -13.55
C VAL A 50 7.35 -18.01 -12.50
N VAL A 51 8.43 -17.81 -11.75
CA VAL A 51 8.54 -16.72 -10.76
C VAL A 51 8.40 -15.35 -11.43
N THR A 52 9.04 -15.16 -12.59
CA THR A 52 8.95 -13.92 -13.35
C THR A 52 7.52 -13.65 -13.84
N ILE A 53 6.81 -14.67 -14.32
CA ILE A 53 5.38 -14.55 -14.69
C ILE A 53 4.55 -14.15 -13.47
N ALA A 54 4.77 -14.79 -12.32
CA ALA A 54 4.04 -14.46 -11.08
C ALA A 54 4.26 -13.00 -10.68
N LEU A 55 5.50 -12.52 -10.75
CA LEU A 55 5.84 -11.12 -10.47
C LEU A 55 5.17 -10.17 -11.48
N GLY A 56 5.19 -10.51 -12.77
CA GLY A 56 4.49 -9.75 -13.81
C GLY A 56 2.98 -9.65 -13.55
N ARG A 57 2.35 -10.72 -13.05
CA ARG A 57 0.94 -10.68 -12.62
C ARG A 57 0.74 -9.77 -11.41
N ALA A 58 1.61 -9.84 -10.41
CA ALA A 58 1.55 -8.98 -9.22
C ALA A 58 1.63 -7.49 -9.59
N ILE A 59 2.58 -7.12 -10.46
CA ILE A 59 2.72 -5.77 -11.00
C ILE A 59 1.47 -5.37 -11.80
N GLY A 60 0.93 -6.28 -12.60
CA GLY A 60 -0.31 -6.07 -13.35
C GLY A 60 -1.49 -5.73 -12.44
N VAL A 61 -1.65 -6.46 -11.33
CA VAL A 61 -2.69 -6.18 -10.31
C VAL A 61 -2.47 -4.82 -9.68
N LEU A 62 -1.23 -4.51 -9.25
CA LEU A 62 -0.92 -3.24 -8.60
C LEU A 62 -1.13 -2.04 -9.54
N GLY A 63 -0.71 -2.14 -10.80
CA GLY A 63 -0.93 -1.09 -11.80
C GLY A 63 -2.41 -0.86 -12.09
N ARG A 64 -3.23 -1.92 -12.10
CA ARG A 64 -4.70 -1.80 -12.20
C ARG A 64 -5.31 -1.13 -10.99
N ILE A 65 -4.82 -1.42 -9.77
CA ILE A 65 -5.28 -0.74 -8.56
C ILE A 65 -4.91 0.74 -8.62
N ALA A 66 -3.66 1.07 -8.99
CA ALA A 66 -3.19 2.45 -9.10
C ALA A 66 -3.99 3.28 -10.11
N ASP A 67 -4.39 2.68 -11.25
CA ASP A 67 -5.26 3.35 -12.23
C ASP A 67 -6.69 3.60 -11.72
N ASN A 68 -7.15 2.82 -10.73
CA ASN A 68 -8.48 2.94 -10.15
C ASN A 68 -8.54 3.92 -8.96
N ILE A 69 -7.41 4.46 -8.51
CA ILE A 69 -7.39 5.47 -7.46
C ILE A 69 -7.85 6.80 -8.10
N PRO A 70 -8.94 7.42 -7.62
CA PRO A 70 -9.35 8.73 -8.12
C PRO A 70 -8.21 9.73 -7.96
N ALA A 71 -7.92 10.49 -9.02
CA ALA A 71 -6.97 11.58 -8.93
C ALA A 71 -7.43 12.51 -7.79
N PRO A 72 -6.53 13.01 -6.93
CA PRO A 72 -6.88 14.04 -5.97
C PRO A 72 -7.54 15.19 -6.74
N GLN A 73 -8.83 15.42 -6.49
CA GLN A 73 -9.49 16.60 -7.03
C GLN A 73 -8.63 17.79 -6.64
N PRO A 74 -8.19 18.65 -7.59
CA PRO A 74 -7.60 19.90 -7.20
C PRO A 74 -8.65 20.60 -6.35
N THR A 75 -8.38 20.73 -5.05
CA THR A 75 -9.12 21.62 -4.19
C THR A 75 -8.95 22.99 -4.82
N ILE A 76 -9.92 23.37 -5.66
CA ILE A 76 -10.10 24.75 -6.05
C ILE A 76 -10.35 25.43 -4.72
N LEU A 77 -9.30 26.07 -4.20
CA LEU A 77 -9.44 27.07 -3.17
C LEU A 77 -10.42 28.07 -3.79
N ASN A 78 -11.70 27.96 -3.42
CA ASN A 78 -12.64 29.04 -3.56
C ASN A 78 -12.05 30.18 -2.74
N GLU A 79 -11.25 31.01 -3.39
CA GLU A 79 -10.93 32.34 -2.93
C GLU A 79 -12.30 33.04 -2.79
N PRO A 80 -12.74 33.39 -1.57
CA PRO A 80 -13.97 34.14 -1.41
C PRO A 80 -13.82 35.43 -2.21
N PRO A 81 -14.82 35.83 -3.01
CA PRO A 81 -14.71 37.06 -3.77
C PRO A 81 -14.51 38.20 -2.78
N ALA A 82 -13.56 39.07 -3.13
CA ALA A 82 -13.30 40.35 -2.51
C ALA A 82 -14.58 40.95 -1.89
N ARG A 83 -14.69 40.89 -0.56
CA ARG A 83 -15.53 41.83 0.20
C ARG A 83 -14.70 43.07 0.48
N GLU A 84 -14.45 43.82 -0.58
CA GLU A 84 -14.11 45.22 -0.46
C GLU A 84 -15.41 46.02 -0.63
N ALA A 85 -16.10 46.26 0.49
CA ALA A 85 -17.06 47.35 0.64
C ALA A 85 -17.40 47.58 2.13
N ALA A 86 -16.90 48.70 2.65
CA ALA A 86 -17.49 49.55 3.69
C ALA A 86 -17.47 49.09 5.18
N GLU A 87 -16.42 49.55 5.88
CA GLU A 87 -16.52 50.62 6.89
C GLU A 87 -17.42 50.42 8.14
N ARG A 88 -16.80 50.20 9.31
CA ARG A 88 -16.71 51.18 10.44
C ARG A 88 -15.92 50.58 11.62
N PRO A 89 -15.02 51.33 12.31
CA PRO A 89 -14.41 50.86 13.55
C PRO A 89 -15.40 51.00 14.71
N ARG A 90 -15.66 49.92 15.45
CA ARG A 90 -16.28 49.98 16.77
C ARG A 90 -15.41 49.26 17.80
N PRO A 91 -15.21 49.82 19.02
CA PRO A 91 -14.27 49.31 19.99
C PRO A 91 -14.81 48.10 20.74
N THR A 92 -13.93 47.13 20.95
CA THR A 92 -13.86 46.06 21.96
C THR A 92 -15.18 45.62 22.64
N GLN A 93 -15.75 44.53 22.11
CA GLN A 93 -16.33 43.48 22.95
C GLN A 93 -15.55 42.20 22.68
N GLN A 94 -14.74 41.81 23.66
CA GLN A 94 -13.96 40.58 23.67
C GLN A 94 -14.92 39.43 24.00
N GLN A 95 -15.66 38.99 22.98
CA GLN A 95 -16.39 37.72 22.98
C GLN A 95 -15.33 36.60 22.93
N PRO A 96 -15.41 35.55 23.78
CA PRO A 96 -14.51 34.40 23.66
C PRO A 96 -14.58 33.88 22.23
N ALA A 97 -13.40 33.74 21.61
CA ALA A 97 -13.27 33.22 20.26
C ALA A 97 -14.07 31.91 20.13
N PRO A 98 -14.86 31.71 19.06
CA PRO A 98 -15.32 30.38 18.74
C PRO A 98 -14.07 29.54 18.50
N GLU A 99 -13.80 28.67 19.46
CA GLU A 99 -12.90 27.54 19.39
C GLU A 99 -12.99 26.99 17.97
N LYS A 100 -11.87 27.03 17.24
CA LYS A 100 -11.73 26.44 15.91
C LYS A 100 -12.42 25.08 15.98
N ALA A 101 -13.54 24.94 15.28
CA ALA A 101 -14.15 23.65 15.06
C ALA A 101 -13.08 22.76 14.43
N SER A 102 -12.41 21.97 15.26
CA SER A 102 -11.49 20.94 14.84
C SER A 102 -12.34 19.98 14.03
N LYS A 103 -12.01 19.84 12.74
CA LYS A 103 -12.63 18.81 11.90
C LYS A 103 -12.55 17.48 12.67
N PRO A 104 -13.63 16.68 12.73
CA PRO A 104 -13.59 15.41 13.43
C PRO A 104 -12.42 14.59 12.86
N PRO A 105 -11.55 14.02 13.71
CA PRO A 105 -10.39 13.27 13.26
C PRO A 105 -10.79 12.19 12.25
N VAL A 106 -10.14 12.17 11.10
CA VAL A 106 -10.44 11.22 10.02
C VAL A 106 -9.67 9.94 10.28
N GLU A 107 -10.31 8.79 10.09
CA GLU A 107 -9.65 7.49 10.14
C GLU A 107 -8.63 7.37 9.00
N VAL A 108 -7.37 7.15 9.35
CA VAL A 108 -6.24 7.00 8.42
C VAL A 108 -5.95 5.54 8.16
N ASP A 109 -6.00 4.69 9.19
CA ASP A 109 -5.69 3.27 9.07
C ASP A 109 -6.45 2.43 10.11
N ARG A 110 -6.67 1.15 9.78
CA ARG A 110 -7.35 0.17 10.63
C ARG A 110 -6.63 -1.16 10.59
N TYR A 111 -6.21 -1.63 11.76
CA TYR A 111 -5.47 -2.86 11.94
C TYR A 111 -6.14 -3.79 12.95
N THR A 112 -6.15 -5.10 12.71
CA THR A 112 -6.73 -6.09 13.65
C THR A 112 -5.64 -7.03 14.12
N ALA A 113 -5.46 -7.13 15.44
CA ALA A 113 -4.50 -8.04 16.06
C ALA A 113 -4.97 -8.51 17.43
N GLY A 114 -4.71 -9.77 17.76
CA GLY A 114 -5.02 -10.33 19.09
C GLY A 114 -6.48 -10.20 19.52
N GLY A 115 -7.43 -10.23 18.58
CA GLY A 115 -8.85 -10.03 18.88
C GLY A 115 -9.27 -8.58 19.13
N SER A 116 -8.35 -7.61 18.96
CA SER A 116 -8.61 -6.17 19.10
C SER A 116 -8.53 -5.46 17.74
N VAL A 117 -9.35 -4.43 17.57
CA VAL A 117 -9.33 -3.54 16.40
C VAL A 117 -8.66 -2.23 16.79
N TYR A 118 -7.64 -1.82 16.06
CA TYR A 118 -6.87 -0.60 16.24
C TYR A 118 -7.18 0.36 15.10
N VAL A 119 -7.64 1.57 15.42
CA VAL A 119 -7.97 2.62 14.44
C VAL A 119 -7.03 3.80 14.66
N MET A 120 -6.25 4.17 13.66
CA MET A 120 -5.38 5.34 13.68
C MET A 120 -6.10 6.53 13.04
N PHE A 121 -6.11 7.66 13.73
CA PHE A 121 -6.72 8.89 13.25
C PHE A 121 -5.68 9.88 12.72
N SER A 122 -6.14 10.83 11.90
CA SER A 122 -5.33 11.88 11.27
C SER A 122 -4.68 12.86 12.25
N ASP A 123 -5.18 12.90 13.48
CA ASP A 123 -4.62 13.68 14.59
C ASP A 123 -3.52 12.92 15.35
N GLY A 124 -3.18 11.71 14.94
CA GLY A 124 -2.20 10.84 15.59
C GLY A 124 -2.76 10.06 16.79
N SER A 125 -4.03 10.24 17.14
CA SER A 125 -4.71 9.45 18.16
C SER A 125 -5.01 8.04 17.66
N VAL A 126 -5.09 7.09 18.59
CA VAL A 126 -5.35 5.69 18.30
C VAL A 126 -6.51 5.22 19.16
N GLU A 127 -7.52 4.59 18.55
CA GLU A 127 -8.60 3.93 19.28
C GLU A 127 -8.43 2.42 19.21
N VAL A 128 -8.59 1.76 20.34
CA VAL A 128 -8.51 0.31 20.47
C VAL A 128 -9.87 -0.20 20.91
N GLN A 129 -10.42 -1.12 20.13
CA GLN A 129 -11.66 -1.82 20.44
C GLN A 129 -11.35 -3.26 20.81
N THR A 130 -11.56 -3.62 22.09
CA THR A 130 -11.37 -4.97 22.63
C THR A 130 -12.67 -5.40 23.29
N ASP A 131 -13.19 -6.57 22.94
CA ASP A 131 -14.46 -7.10 23.49
C ASP A 131 -15.63 -6.10 23.45
N GLY A 132 -15.71 -5.32 22.36
CA GLY A 132 -16.75 -4.30 22.17
C GLY A 132 -16.57 -3.00 22.95
N ARG A 133 -15.53 -2.89 23.79
CA ARG A 133 -15.17 -1.65 24.49
C ARG A 133 -14.14 -0.88 23.67
N ALA A 134 -14.47 0.35 23.29
CA ALA A 134 -13.54 1.26 22.63
C ALA A 134 -12.83 2.14 23.66
N ARG A 135 -11.51 2.27 23.53
CA ARG A 135 -10.67 3.17 24.34
C ARG A 135 -9.76 3.97 23.41
N ARG A 136 -9.78 5.30 23.56
CA ARG A 136 -9.00 6.23 22.74
C ARG A 136 -7.77 6.72 23.48
N TYR A 137 -6.64 6.72 22.79
CA TYR A 137 -5.33 7.16 23.26
C TYR A 137 -4.86 8.35 22.41
N SER A 138 -4.24 9.35 23.03
CA SER A 138 -3.75 10.55 22.35
C SER A 138 -2.63 10.28 21.36
N SER A 139 -1.92 9.15 21.51
CA SER A 139 -0.87 8.71 20.60
C SER A 139 -0.61 7.22 20.74
N LEU A 140 0.09 6.67 19.75
CA LEU A 140 0.59 5.30 19.79
C LEU A 140 1.55 5.07 20.98
N ALA A 141 2.31 6.08 21.39
CA ALA A 141 3.18 5.99 22.57
C ALA A 141 2.39 5.82 23.87
N ALA A 142 1.26 6.52 24.01
CA ALA A 142 0.36 6.39 25.16
C ALA A 142 -0.28 4.99 25.22
N LEU A 143 -0.66 4.43 24.06
CA LEU A 143 -1.15 3.05 23.97
C LEU A 143 -0.07 2.02 24.38
N ARG A 144 1.19 2.20 23.95
CA ARG A 144 2.29 1.31 24.36
C ARG A 144 2.58 1.39 25.85
N ALA A 145 2.52 2.57 26.44
CA ALA A 145 2.70 2.76 27.87
C ALA A 145 1.62 2.04 28.70
N ASP A 146 0.37 2.03 28.22
CA ASP A 146 -0.76 1.34 28.89
C ASP A 146 -0.70 -0.19 28.74
N THR A 147 -0.23 -0.69 27.60
CA THR A 147 -0.18 -2.13 27.28
C THR A 147 1.12 -2.83 27.69
N GLY A 148 2.17 -2.08 28.07
CA GLY A 148 3.45 -2.65 28.51
C GLY A 148 4.27 -3.36 27.43
N VAL A 149 3.85 -3.29 26.17
CA VAL A 149 4.53 -3.92 25.04
C VAL A 149 5.70 -3.02 24.59
N GLY A 150 6.83 -3.14 25.29
CA GLY A 150 8.05 -2.39 24.96
C GLY A 150 9.15 -2.34 26.01
N SER A 151 9.04 -3.04 27.14
CA SER A 151 10.15 -3.21 28.10
C SER A 151 10.49 -4.70 28.23
N GLY A 152 11.33 -5.18 27.30
CA GLY A 152 11.90 -6.52 27.25
C GLY A 152 12.90 -6.61 26.12
#